data_AF-S4NKG5-F1
#
_entry.id   AF-S4NKG5-F1
#
_cell.length_a   1.000
_cell.length_b   1.000
_cell.length_c   1.000
_cell.angle_alpha   90.00
_cell.angle_beta   90.00
_cell.angle_gamma   90.00
#
_symmetry.space_group_name_H-M   'P 1'
#
loop_
_entity.id
_entity.type
_entity.pdbx_description
1 polymer ?
#
loop_
_entity_poly.entity_id
_entity_poly.type
_entity_poly.pdbx_seq_one_letter_code
_entity_poly.pdbx_strand_id
1 'polypeptide(L)'
;MFAAAGTTTANAKKKSYPTTKVNRVLKTNPYDRNVVFTGSNAMYNKMGTLKGARVVATKATIKDLIGEHQSKNNLRAYRYGVTSKGSVYYKVVSFDGQYRGWVYGGRSTSTFGGGIRPTQTFTEGTLTPTQKTTEYRITNPGIANDGRSATYMDPMYTEYKLNHDDRQIDNTSNYGMARFRLDRIGTRTQEGDTWVYIVSTTPEYTVVNGWIKLDGLTATGTITQ
;
A
#
# COMPACT_ATOMS: atom_id res chain seq x y z
N MET A 1 -11.64 61.04 -44.73
CA MET A 1 -12.08 59.63 -44.91
C MET A 1 -11.87 58.91 -43.59
N PHE A 2 -12.92 58.35 -42.99
CA PHE A 2 -12.83 57.58 -41.75
C PHE A 2 -12.57 56.11 -42.07
N ALA A 3 -11.50 55.53 -41.54
CA ALA A 3 -11.20 54.11 -41.67
C ALA A 3 -12.03 53.32 -40.65
N ALA A 4 -12.93 52.45 -41.12
CA ALA A 4 -13.66 51.52 -40.27
C ALA A 4 -12.73 50.36 -39.87
N ALA A 5 -12.39 50.27 -38.59
CA ALA A 5 -11.69 49.11 -38.03
C ALA A 5 -12.68 47.94 -37.91
N GLY A 6 -12.53 46.93 -38.76
CA GLY A 6 -13.30 45.69 -38.67
C GLY A 6 -12.92 44.90 -37.42
N THR A 7 -13.90 44.65 -36.54
CA THR A 7 -13.75 43.76 -35.39
C THR A 7 -13.80 42.31 -35.87
N THR A 8 -12.68 41.59 -35.81
CA THR A 8 -12.66 40.15 -36.05
C THR A 8 -13.16 39.43 -34.79
N THR A 9 -14.41 38.97 -34.81
CA THR A 9 -14.91 38.06 -33.77
C THR A 9 -14.28 36.68 -33.97
N ALA A 10 -13.19 36.42 -33.25
CA ALA A 10 -12.58 35.09 -33.20
C ALA A 10 -13.55 34.10 -32.52
N ASN A 11 -14.15 33.21 -33.30
CA ASN A 11 -14.94 32.10 -32.76
C ASN A 11 -14.01 31.16 -31.95
N ALA A 12 -14.18 31.12 -30.63
CA ALA A 12 -13.41 30.25 -29.76
C ALA A 12 -13.65 28.77 -30.11
N LYS A 13 -12.59 28.03 -30.47
CA LYS A 13 -12.69 26.59 -30.75
C LYS A 13 -13.21 25.86 -29.52
N LYS A 14 -14.30 25.10 -29.67
CA LYS A 14 -14.88 24.27 -28.61
C LYS A 14 -13.81 23.29 -28.08
N LYS A 15 -13.54 23.34 -26.77
CA LYS A 15 -12.55 22.45 -26.13
C LYS A 15 -12.94 20.98 -26.33
N SER A 16 -12.11 20.25 -27.08
CA SER A 16 -12.29 18.83 -27.33
C SER A 16 -11.60 17.99 -26.25
N TYR A 17 -12.40 17.18 -25.55
CA TYR A 17 -11.92 16.27 -24.51
C TYR A 17 -11.70 14.86 -25.08
N PRO A 18 -10.67 14.13 -24.63
CA PRO A 18 -10.56 12.70 -24.90
C PRO A 18 -11.79 11.93 -24.40
N THR A 19 -12.03 10.78 -25.03
CA THR A 19 -13.03 9.78 -24.60
C THR A 19 -12.31 8.55 -24.05
N THR A 20 -13.06 7.65 -23.40
CA THR A 20 -12.52 6.36 -22.94
C THR A 20 -12.49 5.37 -24.11
N LYS A 21 -11.31 4.82 -24.41
CA LYS A 21 -11.16 3.69 -25.35
C LYS A 21 -11.12 2.35 -24.62
N VAL A 22 -10.41 2.30 -23.49
CA VAL A 22 -10.24 1.09 -22.68
C VAL A 22 -10.50 1.40 -21.22
N ASN A 23 -11.14 0.46 -20.53
CA ASN A 23 -11.25 0.44 -19.08
C ASN A 23 -11.40 -1.02 -18.61
N ARG A 24 -10.31 -1.65 -18.19
CA ARG A 24 -10.26 -3.09 -17.90
C ARG A 24 -9.62 -3.37 -16.54
N VAL A 25 -10.05 -4.46 -15.92
CA VAL A 25 -9.42 -5.01 -14.71
C VAL A 25 -8.05 -5.56 -15.08
N LEU A 26 -7.07 -5.35 -14.21
CA LEU A 26 -5.76 -5.98 -14.34
C LEU A 26 -5.88 -7.48 -14.04
N LYS A 27 -5.38 -8.32 -14.93
CA LYS A 27 -5.41 -9.79 -14.78
C LYS A 27 -4.13 -10.38 -14.20
N THR A 28 -3.08 -9.58 -14.04
CA THR A 28 -1.84 -10.00 -13.39
C THR A 28 -2.07 -10.33 -11.93
N ASN A 29 -1.18 -11.14 -11.37
CA ASN A 29 -1.19 -11.55 -9.97
C ASN A 29 -1.35 -10.31 -9.06
N PRO A 30 -2.31 -10.31 -8.12
CA PRO A 30 -2.45 -9.26 -7.12
C PRO A 30 -1.15 -8.78 -6.49
N TYR A 31 -0.27 -9.69 -6.09
CA TYR A 31 0.97 -9.38 -5.38
C TYR A 31 1.96 -8.56 -6.24
N ASP A 32 1.89 -8.68 -7.57
CA ASP A 32 2.77 -7.95 -8.51
C ASP A 32 2.26 -6.52 -8.84
N ARG A 33 1.19 -6.07 -8.18
CA ARG A 33 0.49 -4.81 -8.49
C ARG A 33 0.60 -3.76 -7.39
N ASN A 34 1.56 -3.94 -6.49
CA ASN A 34 1.90 -2.94 -5.48
C ASN A 34 2.67 -1.80 -6.13
N VAL A 35 2.19 -0.59 -5.91
CA VAL A 35 2.77 0.64 -6.45
C VAL A 35 2.80 1.72 -5.39
N VAL A 36 3.66 2.71 -5.59
CA VAL A 36 3.68 3.95 -4.80
C VAL A 36 3.52 5.13 -5.74
N PHE A 37 3.09 6.27 -5.20
CA PHE A 37 3.09 7.51 -5.95
C PHE A 37 4.52 7.97 -6.28
N THR A 38 4.65 8.69 -7.39
CA THR A 38 5.90 9.41 -7.75
C THR A 38 5.84 10.90 -7.43
N GLY A 39 4.67 11.44 -7.07
CA GLY A 39 4.46 12.86 -6.78
C GLY A 39 4.33 13.79 -8.00
N SER A 40 4.45 13.25 -9.22
CA SER A 40 4.42 14.04 -10.47
C SER A 40 2.99 14.38 -10.94
N ASN A 41 2.00 13.59 -10.52
CA ASN A 41 0.61 13.67 -10.98
C ASN A 41 -0.38 13.58 -9.83
N ALA A 42 -1.53 14.26 -9.98
CA ALA A 42 -2.67 14.16 -9.07
C ALA A 42 -3.46 12.86 -9.30
N MET A 43 -4.28 12.50 -8.32
CA MET A 43 -5.28 11.43 -8.42
C MET A 43 -6.65 12.02 -8.76
N TYR A 44 -7.44 11.32 -9.57
CA TYR A 44 -8.74 11.78 -10.06
C TYR A 44 -9.85 10.75 -9.88
N ASN A 45 -11.12 11.17 -9.86
CA ASN A 45 -12.26 10.27 -9.76
C ASN A 45 -12.51 9.41 -11.03
N LYS A 46 -12.04 9.89 -12.18
CA LYS A 46 -11.94 9.20 -13.47
C LYS A 46 -10.66 9.65 -14.18
N MET A 47 -10.30 9.03 -15.30
CA MET A 47 -9.08 9.40 -16.05
C MET A 47 -9.00 10.93 -16.25
N GLY A 48 -7.91 11.53 -15.78
CA GLY A 48 -7.84 12.97 -15.45
C GLY A 48 -8.02 13.95 -16.62
N THR A 49 -7.91 13.49 -17.87
CA THR A 49 -8.14 14.31 -19.07
C THR A 49 -9.57 14.25 -19.60
N LEU A 50 -10.41 13.34 -19.10
CA LEU A 50 -11.79 13.21 -19.55
C LEU A 50 -12.64 14.40 -19.09
N LYS A 51 -13.71 14.69 -19.84
CA LYS A 51 -14.69 15.71 -19.44
C LYS A 51 -15.26 15.39 -18.05
N GLY A 52 -15.21 16.38 -17.16
CA GLY A 52 -15.73 16.30 -15.79
C GLY A 52 -14.88 15.48 -14.81
N ALA A 53 -13.61 15.23 -15.12
CA ALA A 53 -12.68 14.65 -14.15
C ALA A 53 -12.45 15.65 -12.99
N ARG A 54 -12.49 15.14 -11.76
CA ARG A 54 -12.28 15.90 -10.52
C ARG A 54 -11.09 15.32 -9.78
N VAL A 55 -10.30 16.19 -9.16
CA VAL A 55 -9.17 15.80 -8.32
C VAL A 55 -9.70 15.15 -7.05
N VAL A 56 -9.16 13.99 -6.71
CA VAL A 56 -9.40 13.27 -5.44
C VAL A 56 -8.27 13.56 -4.46
N ALA A 57 -7.02 13.57 -4.93
CA ALA A 57 -5.86 14.00 -4.17
C ALA A 57 -4.98 14.88 -5.05
N THR A 58 -4.61 16.05 -4.54
CA THR A 58 -3.75 17.00 -5.25
C THR A 58 -2.31 16.49 -5.32
N LYS A 59 -1.45 17.13 -6.12
CA LYS A 59 -0.02 16.81 -6.12
C LYS A 59 0.64 17.11 -4.76
N ALA A 60 0.18 18.15 -4.06
CA ALA A 60 0.69 18.50 -2.74
C ALA A 60 0.35 17.40 -1.74
N THR A 61 -0.93 17.03 -1.63
CA THR A 61 -1.40 15.91 -0.81
C THR A 61 -0.63 14.62 -1.09
N ILE A 62 -0.40 14.29 -2.36
CA ILE A 62 0.37 13.09 -2.73
C ILE A 62 1.83 13.18 -2.26
N LYS A 63 2.47 14.36 -2.34
CA LYS A 63 3.83 14.54 -1.83
C LYS A 63 3.88 14.41 -0.31
N ASP A 64 2.86 14.91 0.39
CA ASP A 64 2.75 14.75 1.85
C ASP A 64 2.65 13.26 2.21
N LEU A 65 1.77 12.50 1.54
CA LEU A 65 1.64 11.05 1.73
C LEU A 65 2.94 10.27 1.45
N ILE A 66 3.75 10.71 0.48
CA ILE A 66 5.07 10.14 0.20
C ILE A 66 6.03 10.45 1.36
N GLY A 67 6.03 11.69 1.86
CA GLY A 67 6.90 12.14 2.95
C GLY A 67 6.55 11.55 4.32
N GLU A 68 5.33 11.04 4.51
CA GLU A 68 4.94 10.33 5.74
C GLU A 68 5.69 8.99 5.93
N HIS A 69 6.21 8.40 4.85
CA HIS A 69 6.91 7.11 4.88
C HIS A 69 6.10 6.00 5.59
N GLN A 70 4.79 5.94 5.34
CA GLN A 70 3.89 4.95 5.94
C GLN A 70 3.43 3.89 4.92
N SER A 71 3.51 2.62 5.28
CA SER A 71 3.08 1.50 4.42
C SER A 71 1.57 1.51 4.14
N LYS A 72 0.76 2.12 5.01
CA LYS A 72 -0.68 2.32 4.75
C LYS A 72 -0.95 3.14 3.47
N ASN A 73 0.01 3.98 3.07
CA ASN A 73 -0.04 4.82 1.86
C ASN A 73 0.43 4.08 0.59
N ASN A 74 0.96 2.86 0.72
CA ASN A 74 1.19 1.99 -0.44
C ASN A 74 -0.14 1.77 -1.19
N LEU A 75 -0.05 1.50 -2.49
CA LEU A 75 -1.21 1.41 -3.36
C LEU A 75 -1.30 0.06 -4.05
N ARG A 76 -2.53 -0.40 -4.26
CA ARG A 76 -2.83 -1.52 -5.17
C ARG A 76 -3.41 -1.00 -6.47
N ALA A 77 -2.75 -1.24 -7.59
CA ALA A 77 -3.35 -1.05 -8.90
C ALA A 77 -4.28 -2.23 -9.25
N TYR A 78 -5.50 -1.93 -9.70
CA TYR A 78 -6.49 -2.99 -10.00
C TYR A 78 -7.24 -2.80 -11.33
N ARG A 79 -7.11 -1.64 -11.99
CA ARG A 79 -7.58 -1.42 -13.38
C ARG A 79 -6.60 -0.55 -14.14
N TYR A 80 -6.67 -0.64 -15.47
CA TYR A 80 -6.08 0.34 -16.35
C TYR A 80 -7.13 0.88 -17.33
N GLY A 81 -6.86 2.05 -17.88
CA GLY A 81 -7.69 2.69 -18.87
C GLY A 81 -6.85 3.45 -19.88
N VAL A 82 -7.36 3.55 -21.10
CA VAL A 82 -6.71 4.24 -22.21
C VAL A 82 -7.67 5.26 -22.78
N THR A 83 -7.24 6.50 -22.96
CA THR A 83 -8.04 7.55 -23.56
C THR A 83 -7.95 7.52 -25.09
N SER A 84 -8.84 8.24 -25.79
CA SER A 84 -8.79 8.36 -27.25
C SER A 84 -7.48 8.96 -27.78
N LYS A 85 -6.75 9.69 -26.93
CA LYS A 85 -5.43 10.28 -27.22
C LYS A 85 -4.25 9.38 -26.78
N GLY A 86 -4.51 8.13 -26.39
CA GLY A 86 -3.46 7.16 -26.04
C GLY A 86 -2.84 7.34 -24.66
N SER A 87 -3.38 8.21 -23.80
CA SER A 87 -2.94 8.32 -22.42
C SER A 87 -3.42 7.12 -21.61
N VAL A 88 -2.52 6.50 -20.86
CA VAL A 88 -2.82 5.41 -19.94
C VAL A 88 -3.03 5.98 -18.54
N TYR A 89 -4.01 5.44 -17.83
CA TYR A 89 -4.26 5.70 -16.42
C TYR A 89 -4.48 4.39 -15.68
N TYR A 90 -4.06 4.33 -14.42
CA TYR A 90 -4.30 3.19 -13.54
C TYR A 90 -5.28 3.58 -12.44
N LYS A 91 -6.26 2.71 -12.17
CA LYS A 91 -7.13 2.84 -11.00
C LYS A 91 -6.45 2.13 -9.83
N VAL A 92 -6.25 2.89 -8.76
CA VAL A 92 -5.50 2.45 -7.57
C VAL A 92 -6.31 2.70 -6.30
N VAL A 93 -5.92 2.03 -5.21
CA VAL A 93 -6.44 2.23 -3.86
C VAL A 93 -5.28 2.18 -2.87
N SER A 94 -5.25 3.05 -1.84
CA SER A 94 -4.32 2.93 -0.71
C SER A 94 -4.63 1.72 0.16
N PHE A 95 -3.65 1.22 0.89
CA PHE A 95 -3.82 0.00 1.68
C PHE A 95 -4.80 0.18 2.86
N ASP A 96 -4.88 1.39 3.42
CA ASP A 96 -5.92 1.79 4.38
C ASP A 96 -7.29 2.11 3.74
N GLY A 97 -7.39 2.09 2.42
CA GLY A 97 -8.62 2.36 1.68
C GLY A 97 -9.02 3.84 1.55
N GLN A 98 -8.31 4.77 2.20
CA GLN A 98 -8.68 6.20 2.25
C GLN A 98 -8.64 6.88 0.88
N TYR A 99 -7.67 6.52 0.03
CA TYR A 99 -7.51 7.10 -1.29
C TYR A 99 -7.84 6.09 -2.37
N ARG A 100 -8.79 6.44 -3.24
CA ARG A 100 -9.16 5.61 -4.40
C ARG A 100 -9.44 6.47 -5.63
N GLY A 101 -8.75 6.18 -6.73
CA GLY A 101 -8.90 6.97 -7.94
C GLY A 101 -8.02 6.54 -9.10
N TRP A 102 -7.96 7.38 -10.12
CA TRP A 102 -7.19 7.20 -11.33
C TRP A 102 -5.97 8.11 -11.34
N VAL A 103 -4.80 7.52 -11.55
CA VAL A 103 -3.52 8.24 -11.66
C VAL A 103 -2.96 8.04 -13.07
N TYR A 104 -2.35 9.08 -13.63
CA TYR A 104 -1.75 9.02 -14.96
C TYR A 104 -0.59 8.02 -14.98
N GLY A 105 -0.62 7.09 -15.93
CA GLY A 105 0.29 5.96 -16.07
C GLY A 105 1.32 6.09 -17.19
N GLY A 106 1.30 7.19 -17.96
CA GLY A 106 2.11 7.34 -19.17
C GLY A 106 1.35 6.96 -20.44
N ARG A 107 2.02 6.25 -21.36
CA ARG A 107 1.45 5.78 -22.64
C ARG A 107 1.50 4.25 -22.83
N SER A 108 2.19 3.53 -21.95
CA SER A 108 2.28 2.07 -21.99
C SER A 108 1.33 1.43 -21.00
N THR A 109 0.72 0.31 -21.40
CA THR A 109 -0.04 -0.57 -20.52
C THR A 109 0.77 -1.77 -20.03
N SER A 110 2.04 -1.91 -20.47
CA SER A 110 2.90 -3.03 -20.07
C SER A 110 3.65 -2.78 -18.77
N THR A 111 3.77 -1.52 -18.34
CA THR A 111 4.50 -1.13 -17.13
C THR A 111 3.72 -0.08 -16.33
N PHE A 112 3.91 -0.07 -15.02
CA PHE A 112 3.47 1.04 -14.18
C PHE A 112 4.46 2.21 -14.32
N GLY A 113 3.94 3.41 -14.59
CA GLY A 113 4.75 4.60 -14.80
C GLY A 113 3.99 5.90 -14.57
N GLY A 114 4.62 7.02 -14.93
CA GLY A 114 4.03 8.35 -14.75
C GLY A 114 3.91 8.73 -13.28
N GLY A 115 2.66 8.85 -12.81
CA GLY A 115 2.32 9.23 -11.43
C GLY A 115 2.47 8.10 -10.40
N ILE A 116 2.74 6.87 -10.84
CA ILE A 116 2.98 5.71 -10.00
C ILE A 116 4.20 4.94 -10.47
N ARG A 117 4.77 4.12 -9.59
CA ARG A 117 5.84 3.17 -9.92
C ARG A 117 5.69 1.88 -9.10
N PRO A 118 6.17 0.72 -9.59
CA PRO A 118 6.21 -0.50 -8.82
C PRO A 118 6.96 -0.30 -7.49
N THR A 119 6.57 -1.06 -6.46
CA THR A 119 7.29 -1.08 -5.19
C THR A 119 7.32 -2.49 -4.60
N GLN A 120 8.43 -2.82 -3.95
CA GLN A 120 8.47 -3.88 -2.95
C GLN A 120 8.00 -3.28 -1.62
N THR A 121 7.13 -3.97 -0.88
CA THR A 121 6.55 -3.50 0.40
C THR A 121 7.21 -4.13 1.62
N PHE A 122 7.85 -5.29 1.44
CA PHE A 122 8.54 -6.04 2.49
C PHE A 122 9.80 -6.70 1.96
N THR A 123 10.89 -6.63 2.71
CA THR A 123 12.16 -7.30 2.40
C THR A 123 12.40 -8.39 3.42
N GLU A 124 12.39 -9.65 2.96
CA GLU A 124 12.73 -10.80 3.80
C GLU A 124 14.20 -10.72 4.26
N GLY A 125 14.44 -11.14 5.49
CA GLY A 125 15.75 -11.18 6.14
C GLY A 125 16.15 -12.58 6.55
N THR A 126 17.18 -12.68 7.39
CA THR A 126 17.63 -13.95 7.97
C THR A 126 17.80 -13.79 9.46
N LEU A 127 17.23 -14.71 10.23
CA LEU A 127 17.37 -14.73 11.68
C LEU A 127 18.83 -14.94 12.07
N THR A 128 19.33 -14.16 13.02
CA THR A 128 20.64 -14.38 13.62
C THR A 128 20.68 -15.68 14.42
N PRO A 129 21.87 -16.27 14.68
CA PRO A 129 21.99 -17.45 15.54
C PRO A 129 21.31 -17.27 16.90
N THR A 130 21.49 -16.10 17.55
CA THR A 130 20.83 -15.77 18.81
C THR A 130 19.30 -15.74 18.66
N GLN A 131 18.77 -15.08 17.64
CA GLN A 131 17.32 -15.02 17.43
C GLN A 131 16.67 -16.40 17.22
N LYS A 132 17.41 -17.36 16.65
CA LYS A 132 16.92 -18.73 16.45
C LYS A 132 16.80 -19.52 17.74
N THR A 133 17.59 -19.18 18.76
CA THR A 133 17.62 -19.91 20.05
C THR A 133 16.95 -19.14 21.18
N THR A 134 16.62 -17.86 21.01
CA THR A 134 15.89 -17.08 22.02
C THR A 134 14.41 -17.44 22.05
N GLU A 135 13.88 -17.60 23.25
CA GLU A 135 12.44 -17.69 23.51
C GLU A 135 11.87 -16.29 23.81
N TYR A 136 10.68 -16.00 23.28
CA TYR A 136 10.03 -14.71 23.38
C TYR A 136 8.62 -14.81 23.96
N ARG A 137 8.12 -13.70 24.50
CA ARG A 137 6.70 -13.44 24.77
C ARG A 137 6.28 -12.10 24.15
N ILE A 138 4.98 -11.94 23.89
CA ILE A 138 4.41 -10.62 23.56
C ILE A 138 4.54 -9.73 24.80
N THR A 139 5.15 -8.56 24.65
CA THR A 139 5.41 -7.65 25.77
C THR A 139 4.12 -7.14 26.39
N ASN A 140 3.18 -6.68 25.54
CA ASN A 140 1.90 -6.12 25.95
C ASN A 140 0.77 -6.77 25.15
N PRO A 141 0.32 -7.99 25.50
CA PRO A 141 -0.78 -8.64 24.81
C PRO A 141 -2.07 -7.81 24.96
N GLY A 142 -2.87 -7.73 23.90
CA GLY A 142 -4.09 -6.94 23.90
C GLY A 142 -4.77 -6.87 22.54
N ILE A 143 -5.58 -5.82 22.38
CA ILE A 143 -6.39 -5.56 21.18
C ILE A 143 -5.82 -4.43 20.31
N ALA A 144 -4.71 -3.81 20.72
CA ALA A 144 -4.16 -2.67 20.00
C ALA A 144 -3.63 -3.11 18.61
N ASN A 145 -4.05 -2.37 17.58
CA ASN A 145 -3.63 -2.60 16.21
C ASN A 145 -2.38 -1.76 15.86
N ASP A 146 -1.29 -2.02 16.58
CA ASP A 146 -0.05 -1.23 16.55
C ASP A 146 1.18 -2.01 16.06
N GLY A 147 0.98 -3.27 15.68
CA GLY A 147 2.05 -4.20 15.30
C GLY A 147 2.77 -4.82 16.49
N ARG A 148 2.41 -4.51 17.74
CA ARG A 148 3.15 -4.92 18.95
C ARG A 148 2.31 -5.71 19.94
N SER A 149 0.99 -5.55 19.90
CA SER A 149 0.10 -6.17 20.87
C SER A 149 -0.62 -7.40 20.32
N ALA A 150 -0.81 -7.50 19.01
CA ALA A 150 -1.46 -8.61 18.31
C ALA A 150 -0.57 -9.18 17.21
N THR A 151 -0.97 -10.32 16.63
CA THR A 151 -0.28 -10.92 15.48
C THR A 151 -1.09 -10.79 14.19
N TYR A 152 -0.40 -10.90 13.05
CA TYR A 152 -0.89 -10.53 11.74
C TYR A 152 -0.64 -11.64 10.70
N MET A 153 -1.52 -11.76 9.70
CA MET A 153 -1.38 -12.72 8.60
C MET A 153 -0.14 -12.41 7.74
N ASP A 154 0.09 -11.12 7.54
CA ASP A 154 1.25 -10.51 6.86
C ASP A 154 1.69 -9.30 7.70
N PRO A 155 2.95 -8.83 7.63
CA PRO A 155 3.34 -7.58 8.27
C PRO A 155 2.40 -6.44 7.83
N MET A 156 1.97 -5.60 8.76
CA MET A 156 0.90 -4.62 8.53
C MET A 156 1.15 -3.77 7.28
N TYR A 157 0.12 -3.67 6.44
CA TYR A 157 0.15 -2.88 5.20
C TYR A 157 1.29 -3.27 4.24
N THR A 158 1.71 -4.54 4.21
CA THR A 158 2.58 -5.04 3.13
C THR A 158 1.80 -5.54 1.92
N GLU A 159 0.51 -5.80 2.09
CA GLU A 159 -0.42 -6.19 1.04
C GLU A 159 -1.77 -5.49 1.20
N TYR A 160 -2.48 -5.27 0.09
CA TYR A 160 -3.85 -4.74 0.15
C TYR A 160 -4.83 -5.84 0.56
N LYS A 161 -5.57 -5.63 1.64
CA LYS A 161 -6.74 -6.43 2.02
C LYS A 161 -8.01 -5.63 1.83
N LEU A 162 -9.08 -6.29 1.38
CA LEU A 162 -10.35 -5.63 1.08
C LEU A 162 -11.07 -5.12 2.34
N ASN A 163 -10.95 -5.86 3.44
CA ASN A 163 -11.50 -5.50 4.76
C ASN A 163 -10.58 -4.59 5.58
N HIS A 164 -9.35 -4.34 5.11
CA HIS A 164 -8.33 -3.55 5.80
C HIS A 164 -7.95 -4.09 7.20
N ASP A 165 -8.21 -5.37 7.45
CA ASP A 165 -7.79 -6.05 8.67
C ASP A 165 -6.74 -7.11 8.32
N ASP A 166 -5.51 -6.84 8.76
CA ASP A 166 -4.35 -7.70 8.55
C ASP A 166 -4.14 -8.67 9.73
N ARG A 167 -4.95 -8.57 10.80
CA ARG A 167 -4.73 -9.34 12.03
C ARG A 167 -5.04 -10.83 11.81
N GLN A 168 -4.16 -11.65 12.37
CA GLN A 168 -4.36 -13.10 12.52
C GLN A 168 -5.32 -13.38 13.69
N ILE A 169 -5.20 -12.59 14.76
CA ILE A 169 -6.04 -12.65 15.94
C ILE A 169 -6.27 -11.23 16.49
N ASP A 170 -7.52 -10.92 16.81
CA ASP A 170 -7.93 -9.57 17.22
C ASP A 170 -7.64 -9.25 18.68
N ASN A 171 -7.44 -10.27 19.51
CA ASN A 171 -7.25 -10.14 20.94
C ASN A 171 -6.27 -11.20 21.46
N THR A 172 -5.11 -10.75 21.92
CA THR A 172 -4.10 -11.63 22.52
C THR A 172 -4.08 -11.60 24.05
N SER A 173 -5.00 -10.90 24.73
CA SER A 173 -4.98 -10.71 26.20
C SER A 173 -4.89 -12.01 27.00
N ASN A 174 -5.47 -13.10 26.49
CA ASN A 174 -5.45 -14.41 27.17
C ASN A 174 -4.14 -15.21 26.96
N TYR A 175 -3.17 -14.66 26.21
CA TYR A 175 -1.95 -15.36 25.80
C TYR A 175 -0.69 -14.75 26.41
N GLY A 176 -0.79 -13.99 27.52
CA GLY A 176 0.36 -13.38 28.18
C GLY A 176 1.39 -14.38 28.74
N MET A 177 0.99 -15.64 28.94
CA MET A 177 1.89 -16.72 29.33
C MET A 177 2.46 -17.51 28.14
N ALA A 178 1.96 -17.28 26.92
CA ALA A 178 2.46 -18.00 25.75
C ALA A 178 3.94 -17.68 25.50
N ARG A 179 4.64 -18.68 24.97
CA ARG A 179 6.04 -18.59 24.58
C ARG A 179 6.19 -18.92 23.10
N PHE A 180 7.15 -18.25 22.48
CA PHE A 180 7.32 -18.28 21.05
C PHE A 180 8.79 -18.34 20.65
N ARG A 181 9.06 -19.03 19.55
CA ARG A 181 10.30 -18.92 18.77
C ARG A 181 10.05 -18.06 17.53
N LEU A 182 11.13 -17.55 16.95
CA LEU A 182 11.08 -16.87 15.66
C LEU A 182 11.27 -17.86 14.51
N ASP A 183 10.49 -17.71 13.46
CA ASP A 183 10.54 -18.57 12.26
C ASP A 183 11.00 -17.79 11.02
N ARG A 184 10.50 -16.56 10.87
CA ARG A 184 10.85 -15.65 9.78
C ARG A 184 11.11 -14.24 10.31
N ILE A 185 11.81 -13.43 9.53
CA ILE A 185 12.12 -12.03 9.83
C ILE A 185 12.19 -11.23 8.53
N GLY A 186 11.81 -9.96 8.58
CA GLY A 186 12.02 -9.03 7.48
C GLY A 186 11.67 -7.60 7.87
N THR A 187 11.71 -6.69 6.91
CA THR A 187 11.59 -5.25 7.14
C THR A 187 10.57 -4.63 6.18
N ARG A 188 9.67 -3.78 6.69
CA ARG A 188 8.78 -2.98 5.83
C ARG A 188 9.56 -1.86 5.16
N THR A 189 9.33 -1.65 3.87
CA THR A 189 10.19 -0.77 3.06
C THR A 189 9.91 0.72 3.25
N GLN A 190 8.73 1.10 3.75
CA GLN A 190 8.40 2.50 4.02
C GLN A 190 8.91 2.94 5.40
N GLU A 191 8.58 2.19 6.46
CA GLU A 191 8.94 2.53 7.83
C GLU A 191 10.35 2.07 8.23
N GLY A 192 10.90 1.04 7.58
CA GLY A 192 12.17 0.43 7.98
C GLY A 192 12.08 -0.42 9.26
N ASP A 193 10.87 -0.70 9.76
CA ASP A 193 10.66 -1.48 10.97
C ASP A 193 10.75 -3.00 10.74
N THR A 194 11.26 -3.71 11.75
CA THR A 194 11.49 -5.15 11.70
C THR A 194 10.28 -5.92 12.19
N TRP A 195 9.85 -6.88 11.38
CA TRP A 195 8.78 -7.82 11.67
C TRP A 195 9.32 -9.23 11.71
N VAL A 196 8.75 -10.04 12.59
CA VAL A 196 9.09 -11.46 12.77
C VAL A 196 7.83 -12.29 12.77
N TYR A 197 7.93 -13.51 12.23
CA TYR A 197 6.86 -14.50 12.35
C TYR A 197 7.11 -15.35 13.59
N ILE A 198 6.20 -15.27 14.56
CA ILE A 198 6.30 -16.03 15.81
C ILE A 198 5.57 -17.37 15.68
N VAL A 199 6.17 -18.42 16.25
CA VAL A 199 5.58 -19.76 16.34
C VAL A 199 5.59 -20.18 17.79
N SER A 200 4.43 -20.58 18.32
CA SER A 200 4.32 -20.98 19.71
C SER A 200 5.12 -22.26 19.98
N THR A 201 5.74 -22.31 21.16
CA THR A 201 6.40 -23.51 21.70
C THR A 201 5.39 -24.46 22.37
N THR A 202 4.12 -24.07 22.47
CA THR A 202 3.05 -24.82 23.14
C THR A 202 1.86 -24.97 22.17
N PRO A 203 1.39 -26.20 21.85
CA PRO A 203 0.35 -26.43 20.84
C PRO A 203 -0.95 -25.63 21.04
N GLU A 204 -1.36 -25.42 22.29
CA GLU A 204 -2.57 -24.71 22.70
C GLU A 204 -2.58 -23.23 22.28
N TYR A 205 -1.41 -22.63 22.04
CA TYR A 205 -1.28 -21.21 21.68
C TYR A 205 -0.94 -20.98 20.20
N THR A 206 -1.02 -22.01 19.37
CA THR A 206 -0.73 -21.92 17.92
C THR A 206 -1.65 -20.97 17.16
N VAL A 207 -2.84 -20.66 17.69
CA VAL A 207 -3.75 -19.64 17.15
C VAL A 207 -3.14 -18.23 17.11
N VAL A 208 -2.12 -17.96 17.94
CA VAL A 208 -1.42 -16.67 18.00
C VAL A 208 -0.27 -16.61 16.98
N ASN A 209 0.11 -17.72 16.34
CA ASN A 209 1.20 -17.74 15.37
C ASN A 209 0.95 -16.73 14.24
N GLY A 210 1.90 -15.84 13.99
CA GLY A 210 1.72 -14.78 13.00
C GLY A 210 2.86 -13.78 13.01
N TRP A 211 2.77 -12.77 12.15
CA TRP A 211 3.70 -11.67 12.11
C TRP A 211 3.46 -10.69 13.25
N ILE A 212 4.52 -10.13 13.82
CA ILE A 212 4.51 -9.07 14.83
C ILE A 212 5.81 -8.26 14.70
N LYS A 213 5.82 -7.00 15.12
CA LYS A 213 7.06 -6.24 15.21
C LYS A 213 7.97 -6.86 16.26
N LEU A 214 9.26 -6.94 15.94
CA LEU A 214 10.26 -7.49 16.87
C LEU A 214 10.32 -6.67 18.18
N ASP A 215 10.12 -5.36 18.12
CA ASP A 215 10.08 -4.47 19.29
C ASP A 215 8.81 -4.64 20.15
N GLY A 216 7.83 -5.43 19.70
CA GLY A 216 6.67 -5.86 20.48
C GLY A 216 6.94 -7.09 21.35
N LEU A 217 8.15 -7.67 21.28
CA LEU A 217 8.51 -8.90 21.99
C LEU A 217 9.51 -8.64 23.12
N THR A 218 9.41 -9.45 24.17
CA THR A 218 10.40 -9.52 25.26
C THR A 218 11.05 -10.89 25.23
N ALA A 219 12.39 -10.95 25.26
CA ALA A 219 13.12 -12.21 25.41
C ALA A 219 12.90 -12.78 26.83
N THR A 220 12.57 -14.06 26.93
CA THR A 220 12.28 -14.76 28.19
C THR A 220 13.34 -15.80 28.57
N GLY A 221 14.26 -16.11 27.66
CA GLY A 221 15.33 -17.07 27.89
C GLY A 221 15.80 -17.70 26.59
N THR A 222 16.42 -18.87 26.70
CA THR A 222 16.84 -19.69 25.57
C THR A 222 15.88 -20.88 25.47
N ILE A 223 15.50 -21.25 24.25
CA ILE A 223 14.73 -22.46 23.97
C ILE A 223 15.55 -23.66 24.45
N THR A 224 15.04 -24.38 25.44
CA THR A 224 15.64 -25.63 25.90
C THR A 224 15.19 -26.73 24.94
N GLN A 225 16.13 -27.39 24.27
CA GLN A 225 15.83 -28.53 23.38
C GLN A 225 15.42 -29.76 24.18
#